data_AF-A0A9D8MKH8-F1
#
_entry.id   AF-A0A9D8MKH8-F1
#
_cell.length_a   1.000
_cell.length_b   1.000
_cell.length_c   1.000
_cell.angle_alpha   90.00
_cell.angle_beta   90.00
_cell.angle_gamma   90.00
#
_symmetry.space_group_name_H-M   'P 1'
#
loop_
_entity.id
_entity.type
_entity.pdbx_description
1 polymer ?
#
loop_
_entity_poly.entity_id
_entity_poly.type
_entity_poly.pdbx_seq_one_letter_code
_entity_poly.pdbx_strand_id
1 'polypeptide(L)'
;WMQPYSQPQCAHLALYRCIFETAAPTEIHIRFSADERAQLFLNEKFLTEGPERGAREYWYYRDLTFDASPGVHTFLARVSVFPGDWEYAQMSIRPGFFCEDHSGLLKNWECRIEEGVFFEKPFPDWAAAPRVHVTKRYGSGRWEPVRFLPQDRVLHAPDLPEMRHERVIPERRGNGVYYFPRYTCCRTVWHFRGHGQVKVRWSETPYLSEKFDPALLQGEKGKRDGNVFIGNHDVFDVDGTLDWRDFQWRAGHYVETDVSGEVTVDAEFYETGYPLPEYRGDSALARAAVETLRACAHETFMDCPYYERLLYAGDSRLEAIALYRLTDDHRLAAKTLRMLLASQRPDGSILTQYPSRSVQIIPSFMPIFVLSFHDYWKRHKQDPLLQELKPKLRKLVDYLTGHIAPEGLRLPGWQFLDWCGEPWKNGVPPGDCGVSLLGVLALRAASEILADPDFAETAGKLAETVRRRYYVPEKRLFADDAQKRFFSEHAQSLAVLAGFPEVRLDAPGLMPCSIYFSYYYLSACAALHREDLIRERLRRWENVLKEGLTTFPEEFGVTRSDCHAWGAYILEFLPQTGNPDTHQILGGREVNSLFEKNALF
;
A
#
# COMPACT_ATOMS: atom_id res chain seq x y z
N TRP A 1 -22.66 19.24 3.99
CA TRP A 1 -22.31 18.38 2.84
C TRP A 1 -23.34 18.56 1.74
N MET A 2 -22.88 18.79 0.51
CA MET A 2 -23.70 18.87 -0.70
C MET A 2 -23.99 17.47 -1.24
N GLN A 3 -25.23 17.24 -1.64
CA GLN A 3 -25.70 15.99 -2.23
C GLN A 3 -26.79 16.23 -3.28
N PRO A 4 -26.92 15.36 -4.29
CA PRO A 4 -28.08 15.35 -5.17
C PRO A 4 -29.35 14.91 -4.43
N TYR A 5 -30.51 15.34 -4.94
CA TYR A 5 -31.83 14.96 -4.39
C TYR A 5 -32.11 13.47 -4.51
N SER A 6 -31.67 12.86 -5.61
CA SER A 6 -31.71 11.41 -5.85
C SER A 6 -30.29 10.88 -6.06
N GLN A 7 -29.92 9.86 -5.30
CA GLN A 7 -28.64 9.17 -5.45
C GLN A 7 -28.85 7.80 -6.11
N PRO A 8 -28.12 7.48 -7.19
CA PRO A 8 -28.06 6.11 -7.70
C PRO A 8 -27.55 5.14 -6.63
N GLN A 9 -28.06 3.90 -6.64
CA GLN A 9 -27.55 2.81 -5.81
C GLN A 9 -26.33 2.12 -6.42
N CYS A 10 -25.96 2.46 -7.65
CA CYS A 10 -24.79 1.94 -8.35
C CYS A 10 -23.60 2.89 -8.24
N ALA A 11 -22.41 2.39 -8.60
CA ALA A 11 -21.22 3.21 -8.81
C ALA A 11 -21.47 4.28 -9.89
N HIS A 12 -21.10 5.52 -9.60
CA HIS A 12 -21.31 6.66 -10.51
C HIS A 12 -20.34 7.82 -10.22
N LEU A 13 -20.28 8.79 -11.14
CA LEU A 13 -19.64 10.07 -10.89
C LEU A 13 -20.70 11.13 -10.60
N ALA A 14 -20.54 11.86 -9.50
CA ALA A 14 -21.37 13.01 -9.15
C ALA A 14 -20.58 14.29 -9.36
N LEU A 15 -21.09 15.19 -10.19
CA LEU A 15 -20.53 16.52 -10.39
C LEU A 15 -21.24 17.51 -9.49
N TYR A 16 -20.48 18.46 -8.95
CA TYR A 16 -20.97 19.64 -8.24
C TYR A 16 -20.33 20.84 -8.90
N ARG A 17 -21.11 21.86 -9.26
CA ARG A 17 -20.57 23.09 -9.84
C ARG A 17 -21.12 24.33 -9.18
N CYS A 18 -20.33 25.39 -9.26
CA CYS A 18 -20.71 26.75 -8.98
C CYS A 18 -20.25 27.64 -10.14
N ILE A 19 -21.14 28.51 -10.61
CA ILE A 19 -20.78 29.56 -11.57
C ILE A 19 -20.73 30.87 -10.79
N PHE A 20 -19.61 31.58 -10.88
CA PHE A 20 -19.37 32.84 -10.16
C PHE A 20 -18.69 33.85 -11.08
N GLU A 21 -18.73 35.12 -10.69
CA GLU A 21 -18.15 36.22 -11.44
C GLU A 21 -17.23 37.04 -10.54
N THR A 22 -16.12 37.50 -11.11
CA THR A 22 -15.11 38.32 -10.44
C THR A 22 -14.89 39.59 -11.27
N ALA A 23 -14.93 40.76 -10.63
CA ALA A 23 -14.71 42.05 -11.30
C ALA A 23 -13.22 42.40 -11.45
N ALA A 24 -12.36 41.75 -10.68
CA ALA A 24 -10.91 41.94 -10.62
C ALA A 24 -10.23 40.58 -10.40
N PRO A 25 -8.91 40.45 -10.67
CA PRO A 25 -8.16 39.27 -10.25
C PRO A 25 -8.41 39.00 -8.76
N THR A 26 -8.91 37.82 -8.44
CA THR A 26 -9.35 37.45 -7.09
C THR A 26 -8.75 36.12 -6.71
N GLU A 27 -8.06 36.08 -5.58
CA GLU A 27 -7.60 34.85 -4.95
C GLU A 27 -8.75 34.24 -4.14
N ILE A 28 -9.01 32.94 -4.35
CA ILE A 28 -10.08 32.20 -3.69
C ILE A 28 -9.45 31.10 -2.85
N HIS A 29 -9.82 31.08 -1.57
CA HIS A 29 -9.41 30.05 -0.61
C HIS A 29 -10.61 29.20 -0.22
N ILE A 30 -10.46 27.89 -0.36
CA ILE A 30 -11.46 26.92 0.05
C ILE A 30 -10.84 25.82 0.90
N ARG A 31 -11.68 25.19 1.70
CA ARG A 31 -11.44 23.88 2.29
C ARG A 31 -12.43 22.90 1.74
N PHE A 32 -11.97 21.76 1.24
CA PHE A 32 -12.86 20.74 0.67
C PHE A 32 -12.60 19.34 1.21
N SER A 33 -13.63 18.51 1.12
CA SER A 33 -13.57 17.07 1.34
C SER A 33 -14.58 16.39 0.42
N ALA A 34 -14.42 15.09 0.23
CA ALA A 34 -15.39 14.24 -0.45
C ALA A 34 -15.69 13.04 0.45
N ASP A 35 -16.73 12.27 0.12
CA ASP A 35 -16.86 10.94 0.69
C ASP A 35 -15.65 10.12 0.21
N GLU A 36 -15.56 9.72 -1.05
CA GLU A 36 -14.39 8.96 -1.49
C GLU A 36 -13.27 9.85 -2.01
N ARG A 37 -13.41 10.37 -3.23
CA ARG A 37 -12.42 11.25 -3.86
C ARG A 37 -13.10 12.23 -4.78
N ALA A 38 -12.59 13.45 -4.80
CA ALA A 38 -12.97 14.54 -5.68
C ALA A 38 -11.78 14.99 -6.52
N GLN A 39 -12.05 15.38 -7.76
CA GLN A 39 -11.15 16.15 -8.60
C GLN A 39 -11.77 17.51 -8.85
N LEU A 40 -10.99 18.58 -8.66
CA LEU A 40 -11.46 19.96 -8.74
C LEU A 40 -10.94 20.64 -10.00
N PHE A 41 -11.79 21.46 -10.60
CA PHE A 41 -11.52 22.14 -11.87
C PHE A 41 -12.01 23.60 -11.83
N LEU A 42 -11.28 24.49 -12.50
CA LEU A 42 -11.71 25.85 -12.82
C LEU A 42 -11.69 26.02 -14.33
N ASN A 43 -12.85 26.32 -14.93
CA ASN A 43 -13.00 26.45 -16.37
C ASN A 43 -12.38 25.25 -17.12
N GLU A 44 -12.73 24.03 -16.69
CA GLU A 44 -12.24 22.75 -17.23
C GLU A 44 -10.75 22.44 -16.95
N LYS A 45 -9.97 23.41 -16.44
CA LYS A 45 -8.58 23.19 -16.02
C LYS A 45 -8.54 22.50 -14.66
N PHE A 46 -7.86 21.36 -14.59
CA PHE A 46 -7.61 20.64 -13.34
C PHE A 46 -6.82 21.51 -12.34
N LEU A 47 -7.29 21.56 -11.09
CA LEU A 47 -6.63 22.25 -9.99
C LEU A 47 -5.94 21.26 -9.05
N THR A 48 -6.71 20.30 -8.53
CA THR A 48 -6.22 19.35 -7.52
C THR A 48 -7.17 18.17 -7.36
N GLU A 49 -6.78 17.21 -6.53
CA GLU A 49 -7.62 16.10 -6.11
C GLU A 49 -7.44 15.76 -4.63
N GLY A 50 -8.43 15.07 -4.08
CA GLY A 50 -8.44 14.65 -2.68
C GLY A 50 -9.86 14.37 -2.19
N PRO A 51 -10.08 14.22 -0.88
CA PRO A 51 -9.08 14.28 0.17
C PRO A 51 -8.14 13.07 0.13
N GLU A 52 -7.11 13.13 0.96
CA GLU A 52 -6.24 11.99 1.25
C GLU A 52 -7.08 10.78 1.71
N ARG A 53 -6.71 9.56 1.28
CA ARG A 53 -7.35 8.31 1.72
C ARG A 53 -7.36 8.22 3.25
N GLY A 54 -8.54 8.02 3.83
CA GLY A 54 -8.70 7.93 5.28
C GLY A 54 -9.60 6.80 5.75
N ALA A 55 -9.88 6.82 7.04
CA ALA A 55 -10.71 5.87 7.74
C ALA A 55 -11.99 6.53 8.25
N ARG A 56 -12.99 5.77 8.73
CA ARG A 56 -14.22 6.35 9.29
C ARG A 56 -13.95 7.29 10.47
N GLU A 57 -12.91 7.00 11.23
CA GLU A 57 -12.45 7.74 12.41
C GLU A 57 -11.56 8.94 12.03
N TYR A 58 -11.01 8.96 10.82
CA TYR A 58 -10.06 9.94 10.33
C TYR A 58 -10.41 10.33 8.90
N TRP A 59 -11.36 11.25 8.73
CA TRP A 59 -11.75 11.79 7.43
C TRP A 59 -10.99 13.07 7.15
N TYR A 60 -10.25 13.15 6.05
CA TYR A 60 -9.40 14.29 5.78
C TYR A 60 -10.11 15.39 5.00
N TYR A 61 -9.75 16.65 5.24
CA TYR A 61 -10.01 17.74 4.32
C TYR A 61 -8.73 18.12 3.57
N ARG A 62 -8.87 18.99 2.56
CA ARG A 62 -7.76 19.64 1.90
C ARG A 62 -8.05 21.13 1.70
N ASP A 63 -7.07 21.96 2.01
CA ASP A 63 -7.13 23.39 1.70
C ASP A 63 -6.61 23.61 0.28
N LEU A 64 -7.26 24.51 -0.47
CA LEU A 64 -6.90 24.87 -1.84
C LEU A 64 -7.01 26.39 -1.99
N THR A 65 -5.99 26.98 -2.60
CA THR A 65 -5.98 28.38 -3.04
C THR A 65 -5.81 28.42 -4.55
N PHE A 66 -6.62 29.23 -5.24
CA PHE A 66 -6.52 29.42 -6.69
C PHE A 66 -6.96 30.82 -7.11
N ASP A 67 -6.42 31.30 -8.22
CA ASP A 67 -6.73 32.61 -8.78
C ASP A 67 -7.85 32.53 -9.83
N ALA A 68 -8.75 33.51 -9.77
CA ALA A 68 -9.74 33.78 -10.81
C ALA A 68 -9.43 35.15 -11.45
N SER A 69 -9.23 35.16 -12.77
CA SER A 69 -9.15 36.41 -13.56
C SER A 69 -10.48 37.18 -13.51
N PRO A 70 -10.58 38.43 -13.98
CA PRO A 70 -11.88 39.06 -14.16
C PRO A 70 -12.73 38.29 -15.18
N GLY A 71 -14.01 38.06 -14.85
CA GLY A 71 -14.97 37.41 -15.74
C GLY A 71 -15.81 36.34 -15.06
N VAL A 72 -16.51 35.55 -15.88
CA VAL A 72 -17.37 34.45 -15.42
C VAL A 72 -16.56 33.15 -15.40
N HIS A 73 -16.66 32.43 -14.28
CA HIS A 73 -15.93 31.21 -14.01
C HIS A 73 -16.87 30.07 -13.62
N THR A 74 -16.50 28.85 -14.02
CA THR A 74 -17.13 27.62 -13.54
C THR A 74 -16.14 26.87 -12.66
N PHE A 75 -16.44 26.76 -11.38
CA PHE A 75 -15.76 25.87 -10.45
C PHE A 75 -16.52 24.55 -10.37
N LEU A 76 -15.82 23.43 -10.55
CA LEU A 76 -16.44 22.11 -10.65
C LEU A 76 -15.68 21.09 -9.80
N ALA A 77 -16.42 20.28 -9.05
CA ALA A 77 -15.93 19.11 -8.35
C ALA A 77 -16.54 17.85 -8.97
N ARG A 78 -15.69 16.93 -9.43
CA ARG A 78 -16.08 15.60 -9.89
C ARG A 78 -15.78 14.58 -8.81
N VAL A 79 -16.82 14.00 -8.22
CA VAL A 79 -16.74 13.10 -7.07
C VAL A 79 -17.02 11.67 -7.50
N SER A 80 -16.10 10.76 -7.19
CA SER A 80 -16.31 9.33 -7.31
C SER A 80 -17.24 8.85 -6.21
N VAL A 81 -18.24 8.04 -6.58
CA VAL A 81 -19.19 7.45 -5.63
C VAL A 81 -19.32 5.95 -5.91
N PHE A 82 -18.73 5.14 -5.04
CA PHE A 82 -18.71 3.69 -5.18
C PHE A 82 -19.42 3.00 -3.99
N PRO A 83 -20.75 2.81 -4.01
CA PRO A 83 -21.47 2.19 -2.90
C PRO A 83 -21.19 0.67 -2.80
N GLY A 84 -20.97 0.15 -1.58
CA GLY A 84 -20.73 -1.29 -1.34
C GLY A 84 -19.27 -1.71 -1.55
N ASP A 85 -19.02 -2.88 -2.12
CA ASP A 85 -17.69 -3.50 -2.13
C ASP A 85 -16.88 -3.25 -3.41
N TRP A 86 -16.58 -1.99 -3.73
CA TRP A 86 -15.81 -1.61 -4.94
C TRP A 86 -14.33 -1.38 -4.64
N GLU A 87 -13.96 -0.14 -4.29
CA GLU A 87 -12.60 0.21 -3.90
C GLU A 87 -12.41 -0.10 -2.43
N TYR A 88 -11.91 -1.30 -2.15
CA TYR A 88 -11.83 -1.81 -0.79
C TYR A 88 -11.01 -0.91 0.13
N ALA A 89 -9.91 -0.34 -0.36
CA ALA A 89 -9.06 0.57 0.40
C ALA A 89 -9.67 1.96 0.66
N GLN A 90 -10.79 2.30 0.00
CA GLN A 90 -11.42 3.61 0.09
C GLN A 90 -12.68 3.50 0.95
N MET A 91 -12.79 4.28 2.02
CA MET A 91 -13.97 4.23 2.88
C MET A 91 -15.12 5.08 2.31
N SER A 92 -16.36 4.70 2.64
CA SER A 92 -17.55 5.51 2.42
C SER A 92 -18.44 5.46 3.68
N ILE A 93 -19.10 6.59 3.99
CA ILE A 93 -20.18 6.66 4.99
C ILE A 93 -21.46 7.16 4.32
N ARG A 94 -21.35 8.26 3.58
CA ARG A 94 -22.47 8.82 2.82
C ARG A 94 -21.93 9.70 1.70
N PRO A 95 -22.29 9.42 0.43
CA PRO A 95 -21.74 10.17 -0.69
C PRO A 95 -22.04 11.66 -0.59
N GLY A 96 -21.11 12.49 -1.04
CA GLY A 96 -21.29 13.94 -1.05
C GLY A 96 -19.98 14.69 -1.21
N PHE A 97 -20.13 16.00 -1.43
CA PHE A 97 -19.03 16.94 -1.51
C PHE A 97 -19.12 17.96 -0.37
N PHE A 98 -18.00 18.27 0.26
CA PHE A 98 -17.88 19.32 1.25
C PHE A 98 -16.99 20.42 0.68
N CYS A 99 -17.46 21.66 0.73
CA CYS A 99 -16.69 22.84 0.38
C CYS A 99 -17.07 23.95 1.36
N GLU A 100 -16.08 24.42 2.09
CA GLU A 100 -16.12 25.62 2.90
C GLU A 100 -15.37 26.71 2.11
N ASP A 101 -16.10 27.75 1.72
CA ASP A 101 -15.57 28.86 0.93
C ASP A 101 -15.34 30.08 1.83
N HIS A 102 -14.10 30.57 1.85
CA HIS A 102 -13.73 31.75 2.65
C HIS A 102 -13.88 33.07 1.88
N SER A 103 -14.10 33.02 0.56
CA SER A 103 -14.30 34.21 -0.29
C SER A 103 -15.75 34.71 -0.31
N GLY A 104 -16.71 33.80 -0.09
CA GLY A 104 -18.14 34.07 -0.23
C GLY A 104 -18.62 34.18 -1.69
N LEU A 105 -17.79 33.77 -2.66
CA LEU A 105 -18.12 33.78 -4.09
C LEU A 105 -18.76 32.46 -4.55
N LEU A 106 -18.41 31.34 -3.92
CA LEU A 106 -18.86 30.01 -4.34
C LEU A 106 -20.23 29.66 -3.77
N LYS A 107 -21.27 30.25 -4.37
CA LYS A 107 -22.68 30.13 -3.95
C LYS A 107 -23.54 29.43 -5.02
N ASN A 108 -24.78 29.10 -4.67
CA ASN A 108 -25.78 28.56 -5.60
C ASN A 108 -25.31 27.28 -6.33
N TRP A 109 -24.80 26.33 -5.54
CA TRP A 109 -24.29 25.07 -6.07
C TRP A 109 -25.37 24.25 -6.77
N GLU A 110 -25.00 23.69 -7.90
CA GLU A 110 -25.76 22.69 -8.63
C GLU A 110 -25.00 21.37 -8.64
N CYS A 111 -25.71 20.26 -8.81
CA CYS A 111 -25.14 18.95 -9.02
C CYS A 111 -25.76 18.24 -10.22
N ARG A 112 -25.02 17.27 -10.75
CA ARG A 112 -25.45 16.39 -11.83
C ARG A 112 -24.83 15.01 -11.63
N ILE A 113 -25.60 13.95 -11.84
CA ILE A 113 -25.04 12.61 -12.00
C ILE A 113 -24.56 12.48 -13.43
N GLU A 114 -23.29 12.12 -13.62
CA GLU A 114 -22.72 11.97 -14.96
C GLU A 114 -23.37 10.78 -15.69
N GLU A 115 -24.05 11.06 -16.79
CA GLU A 115 -24.66 10.03 -17.61
C GLU A 115 -23.62 9.41 -18.56
N GLY A 116 -23.81 8.14 -18.91
CA GLY A 116 -22.95 7.47 -19.88
C GLY A 116 -21.59 7.04 -19.34
N VAL A 117 -21.38 7.07 -18.01
CA VAL A 117 -20.22 6.48 -17.34
C VAL A 117 -20.69 5.28 -16.53
N PHE A 118 -20.21 4.10 -16.88
CA PHE A 118 -20.55 2.85 -16.21
C PHE A 118 -19.30 2.23 -15.59
N PHE A 119 -19.46 1.61 -14.42
CA PHE A 119 -18.36 0.96 -13.73
C PHE A 119 -18.56 -0.55 -13.67
N GLU A 120 -17.48 -1.28 -13.89
CA GLU A 120 -17.40 -2.72 -13.71
C GLU A 120 -16.37 -3.08 -12.65
N LYS A 121 -16.53 -4.26 -12.04
CA LYS A 121 -15.55 -4.75 -11.07
C LYS A 121 -14.15 -4.85 -11.70
N PRO A 122 -13.12 -4.59 -10.89
CA PRO A 122 -11.74 -4.71 -11.34
C PRO A 122 -11.43 -6.14 -11.84
N PHE A 123 -10.44 -6.22 -12.73
CA PHE A 123 -9.88 -7.47 -13.23
C PHE A 123 -8.36 -7.27 -13.41
N PRO A 124 -7.51 -8.28 -13.14
CA PRO A 124 -7.86 -9.64 -12.73
C PRO A 124 -8.16 -9.79 -11.23
N ASP A 125 -7.76 -8.83 -10.40
CA ASP A 125 -8.00 -8.85 -8.95
C ASP A 125 -9.22 -8.03 -8.54
N TRP A 126 -9.74 -8.32 -7.35
CA TRP A 126 -11.00 -7.82 -6.79
C TRP A 126 -10.87 -6.47 -6.06
N ALA A 127 -9.68 -6.09 -5.59
CA ALA A 127 -9.48 -4.89 -4.77
C ALA A 127 -8.99 -3.66 -5.55
N ALA A 128 -8.54 -3.84 -6.79
CA ALA A 128 -8.02 -2.76 -7.64
C ALA A 128 -9.08 -1.70 -8.01
N ALA A 129 -8.62 -0.62 -8.66
CA ALA A 129 -9.52 0.41 -9.18
C ALA A 129 -10.52 -0.18 -10.20
N PRO A 130 -11.83 0.17 -10.12
CA PRO A 130 -12.86 -0.28 -11.04
C PRO A 130 -12.52 -0.02 -12.51
N ARG A 131 -13.13 -0.80 -13.40
CA ARG A 131 -13.11 -0.54 -14.84
C ARG A 131 -14.19 0.45 -15.19
N VAL A 132 -13.93 1.34 -16.15
CA VAL A 132 -14.92 2.30 -16.65
C VAL A 132 -15.26 2.02 -18.11
N HIS A 133 -16.54 2.10 -18.42
CA HIS A 133 -17.04 2.23 -19.78
C HIS A 133 -17.67 3.61 -19.95
N VAL A 134 -17.04 4.45 -20.75
CA VAL A 134 -17.51 5.78 -21.11
C VAL A 134 -18.19 5.71 -22.48
N THR A 135 -19.47 6.05 -22.52
CA THR A 135 -20.29 6.03 -23.73
C THR A 135 -20.42 7.42 -24.34
N LYS A 136 -21.02 7.49 -25.53
CA LYS A 136 -21.36 8.75 -26.23
C LYS A 136 -22.28 9.69 -25.44
N ARG A 137 -22.90 9.24 -24.34
CA ARG A 137 -23.73 10.08 -23.46
C ARG A 137 -22.91 10.83 -22.39
N TYR A 138 -21.60 10.58 -22.29
CA TYR A 138 -20.74 11.35 -21.40
C TYR A 138 -20.82 12.85 -21.69
N GLY A 139 -20.90 13.65 -20.63
CA GLY A 139 -21.13 15.09 -20.69
C GLY A 139 -22.61 15.48 -20.66
N SER A 140 -23.55 14.53 -20.77
CA SER A 140 -25.00 14.80 -20.72
C SER A 140 -25.59 14.75 -19.30
N GLY A 141 -26.90 14.87 -19.18
CA GLY A 141 -27.62 14.94 -17.90
C GLY A 141 -28.03 16.35 -17.49
N ARG A 142 -28.92 16.45 -16.51
CA ARG A 142 -29.52 17.71 -16.05
C ARG A 142 -28.83 18.21 -14.77
N TRP A 143 -28.53 19.50 -14.75
CA TRP A 143 -28.09 20.19 -13.53
C TRP A 143 -29.30 20.53 -12.65
N GLU A 144 -29.16 20.27 -11.36
CA GLU A 144 -30.18 20.51 -10.34
C GLU A 144 -29.55 21.17 -9.11
N PRO A 145 -30.30 21.97 -8.33
CA PRO A 145 -29.77 22.52 -7.08
C PRO A 145 -29.29 21.42 -6.12
N VAL A 146 -28.22 21.68 -5.37
CA VAL A 146 -27.78 20.74 -4.32
C VAL A 146 -28.70 20.76 -3.11
N ARG A 147 -28.76 19.63 -2.39
CA ARG A 147 -29.25 19.58 -1.01
C ARG A 147 -28.08 19.67 -0.05
N PHE A 148 -28.23 20.51 0.98
CA PHE A 148 -27.29 20.53 2.10
C PHE A 148 -27.77 19.60 3.20
N LEU A 149 -26.92 18.64 3.57
CA LEU A 149 -27.17 17.74 4.68
C LEU A 149 -26.12 17.87 5.78
N PRO A 150 -26.55 17.83 7.05
CA PRO A 150 -25.62 17.65 8.16
C PRO A 150 -25.01 16.25 8.10
N GLN A 151 -23.75 16.16 8.50
CA GLN A 151 -23.07 14.90 8.78
C GLN A 151 -22.16 15.10 9.99
N ASP A 152 -22.09 14.11 10.87
CA ASP A 152 -21.37 14.16 12.14
C ASP A 152 -19.89 13.79 12.00
N ARG A 153 -19.38 13.75 10.77
CA ARG A 153 -18.00 13.35 10.48
C ARG A 153 -17.06 14.47 10.91
N VAL A 154 -16.08 14.13 11.72
CA VAL A 154 -14.99 15.04 12.06
C VAL A 154 -14.01 15.07 10.89
N LEU A 155 -13.71 16.28 10.42
CA LEU A 155 -12.72 16.50 9.36
C LEU A 155 -11.36 16.81 10.00
N HIS A 156 -10.32 16.14 9.51
CA HIS A 156 -8.95 16.24 9.98
C HIS A 156 -8.07 16.91 8.91
N ALA A 157 -7.06 17.65 9.34
CA ALA A 157 -6.01 18.13 8.43
C ALA A 157 -5.25 16.93 7.83
N PRO A 158 -4.73 17.04 6.59
CA PRO A 158 -3.99 15.95 5.97
C PRO A 158 -2.74 15.60 6.78
N ASP A 159 -2.45 14.30 6.92
CA ASP A 159 -1.26 13.79 7.60
C ASP A 159 -0.02 13.84 6.68
N LEU A 160 -0.25 13.82 5.37
CA LEU A 160 0.79 13.60 4.36
C LEU A 160 1.02 14.84 3.49
N PRO A 161 2.22 14.98 2.90
CA PRO A 161 2.45 15.97 1.85
C PRO A 161 1.62 15.62 0.60
N GLU A 162 1.52 16.57 -0.32
CA GLU A 162 0.93 16.31 -1.62
C GLU A 162 1.70 15.21 -2.37
N MET A 163 0.95 14.28 -2.98
CA MET A 163 1.51 13.26 -3.84
C MET A 163 2.16 13.90 -5.06
N ARG A 164 3.23 13.29 -5.59
CA ARG A 164 3.88 13.75 -6.82
C ARG A 164 2.86 13.86 -7.96
N HIS A 165 3.14 14.83 -8.84
CA HIS A 165 2.38 15.05 -10.07
C HIS A 165 3.35 15.52 -11.15
N GLU A 166 4.09 14.59 -11.74
CA GLU A 166 5.19 14.88 -12.65
C GLU A 166 4.87 14.32 -14.04
N ARG A 167 4.93 15.16 -15.08
CA ARG A 167 4.68 14.68 -16.45
C ARG A 167 5.78 13.70 -16.86
N VAL A 168 5.37 12.53 -17.34
CA VAL A 168 6.27 11.50 -17.88
C VAL A 168 5.93 11.19 -19.33
N ILE A 169 6.96 10.85 -20.11
CA ILE A 169 6.81 10.54 -21.53
C ILE A 169 7.17 9.06 -21.73
N PRO A 170 6.19 8.18 -21.99
CA PRO A 170 6.48 6.79 -22.32
C PRO A 170 7.09 6.67 -23.73
N GLU A 171 7.78 5.56 -23.95
CA GLU A 171 8.16 5.12 -25.28
C GLU A 171 6.92 4.63 -26.04
N ARG A 172 6.68 5.13 -27.25
CA ARG A 172 5.65 4.57 -28.15
C ARG A 172 6.23 3.37 -28.89
N ARG A 173 5.64 2.20 -28.66
CA ARG A 173 5.90 0.96 -29.40
C ARG A 173 4.80 0.76 -30.46
N GLY A 174 5.03 -0.13 -31.43
CA GLY A 174 4.04 -0.46 -32.45
C GLY A 174 2.72 -0.98 -31.86
N ASN A 175 1.65 -0.97 -32.65
CA ASN A 175 0.32 -1.48 -32.28
C ASN A 175 -0.34 -0.78 -31.08
N GLY A 176 -0.15 0.53 -30.93
CA GLY A 176 -0.84 1.29 -29.88
C GLY A 176 -0.35 0.99 -28.46
N VAL A 177 0.92 0.64 -28.29
CA VAL A 177 1.50 0.32 -26.99
C VAL A 177 2.38 1.47 -26.48
N TYR A 178 2.13 1.92 -25.26
CA TYR A 178 3.02 2.79 -24.50
C TYR A 178 3.83 1.94 -23.53
N TYR A 179 5.13 2.21 -23.43
CA TYR A 179 6.05 1.53 -22.53
C TYR A 179 6.79 2.52 -21.62
N PHE A 180 6.80 2.22 -20.33
CA PHE A 180 7.56 2.93 -19.31
C PHE A 180 8.78 2.09 -18.92
N PRO A 181 10.01 2.59 -19.12
CA PRO A 181 11.22 1.87 -18.69
C PRO A 181 11.30 1.63 -17.18
N ARG A 182 10.63 2.48 -16.39
CA ARG A 182 10.49 2.33 -14.93
C ARG A 182 9.06 1.91 -14.61
N TYR A 183 8.90 1.10 -13.57
CA TYR A 183 7.59 0.77 -13.06
C TYR A 183 6.91 2.06 -12.58
N THR A 184 5.78 2.43 -13.19
CA THR A 184 5.21 3.77 -12.99
C THR A 184 3.78 3.69 -12.48
N CYS A 185 3.46 4.49 -11.46
CA CYS A 185 2.09 4.76 -11.02
C CYS A 185 1.64 6.10 -11.62
N CYS A 186 0.62 6.10 -12.48
CA CYS A 186 0.27 7.26 -13.31
C CYS A 186 -1.21 7.65 -13.22
N ARG A 187 -1.45 8.96 -13.24
CA ARG A 187 -2.70 9.58 -13.70
C ARG A 187 -2.60 9.82 -15.20
N THR A 188 -3.63 9.49 -15.96
CA THR A 188 -3.65 9.75 -17.41
C THR A 188 -4.74 10.75 -17.76
N VAL A 189 -4.44 11.60 -18.74
CA VAL A 189 -5.44 12.38 -19.49
C VAL A 189 -5.44 11.87 -20.91
N TRP A 190 -6.55 11.30 -21.34
CA TRP A 190 -6.76 10.74 -22.67
C TRP A 190 -7.49 11.74 -23.56
N HIS A 191 -7.05 11.81 -24.81
CA HIS A 191 -7.63 12.64 -25.86
C HIS A 191 -7.98 11.75 -27.04
N PHE A 192 -9.27 11.51 -27.24
CA PHE A 192 -9.78 10.69 -28.34
C PHE A 192 -10.47 11.57 -29.37
N ARG A 193 -10.19 11.31 -30.65
CA ARG A 193 -10.81 12.03 -31.78
C ARG A 193 -11.21 11.06 -32.89
N GLY A 194 -12.44 11.14 -33.38
CA GLY A 194 -12.96 10.31 -34.48
C GLY A 194 -14.21 9.51 -34.12
N HIS A 195 -14.40 8.35 -34.74
CA HIS A 195 -15.61 7.53 -34.58
C HIS A 195 -15.25 6.05 -34.40
N GLY A 196 -15.59 5.49 -33.23
CA GLY A 196 -15.25 4.10 -32.92
C GLY A 196 -15.27 3.80 -31.43
N GLN A 197 -14.53 2.77 -31.02
CA GLN A 197 -14.32 2.41 -29.62
C GLN A 197 -12.85 2.17 -29.35
N VAL A 198 -12.37 2.65 -28.20
CA VAL A 198 -11.00 2.44 -27.72
C VAL A 198 -11.05 1.68 -26.41
N LYS A 199 -10.25 0.62 -26.30
CA LYS A 199 -9.99 -0.09 -25.06
C LYS A 199 -8.57 0.21 -24.60
N VAL A 200 -8.43 0.71 -23.38
CA VAL A 200 -7.15 1.07 -22.77
C VAL A 200 -6.85 0.08 -21.66
N ARG A 201 -5.76 -0.68 -21.76
CA ARG A 201 -5.38 -1.71 -20.79
C ARG A 201 -4.02 -1.40 -20.18
N TRP A 202 -3.96 -1.38 -18.86
CA TRP A 202 -2.70 -1.34 -18.13
C TRP A 202 -2.20 -2.77 -17.84
N SER A 203 -0.89 -2.96 -17.81
CA SER A 203 -0.25 -4.19 -17.35
C SER A 203 1.10 -3.90 -16.71
N GLU A 204 1.44 -4.61 -15.64
CA GLU A 204 2.81 -4.66 -15.14
C GLU A 204 3.75 -5.13 -16.24
N THR A 205 3.41 -6.27 -16.85
CA THR A 205 4.20 -6.97 -17.86
C THR A 205 3.26 -7.83 -18.73
N PRO A 206 3.47 -7.95 -20.04
CA PRO A 206 2.74 -8.91 -20.88
C PRO A 206 3.14 -10.37 -20.61
N TYR A 207 2.20 -11.28 -20.80
CA TYR A 207 2.37 -12.73 -20.67
C TYR A 207 2.93 -13.34 -21.96
N LEU A 208 3.55 -14.51 -21.86
CA LEU A 208 4.06 -15.31 -22.99
C LEU A 208 2.94 -15.99 -23.78
N SER A 209 1.77 -16.22 -23.15
CA SER A 209 0.62 -16.86 -23.79
C SER A 209 -0.68 -16.44 -23.10
N GLU A 210 -1.82 -16.84 -23.68
CA GLU A 210 -3.15 -16.63 -23.10
C GLU A 210 -3.44 -17.54 -21.89
N LYS A 211 -2.52 -18.45 -21.54
CA LYS A 211 -2.67 -19.31 -20.36
C LYS A 211 -2.48 -18.50 -19.08
N PHE A 212 -3.59 -18.19 -18.44
CA PHE A 212 -3.67 -17.47 -17.17
C PHE A 212 -4.58 -18.23 -16.22
N ASP A 213 -4.10 -18.48 -15.00
CA ASP A 213 -4.89 -19.08 -13.93
C ASP A 213 -5.65 -17.96 -13.19
N PRO A 214 -6.99 -17.87 -13.33
CA PRO A 214 -7.76 -16.81 -12.69
C PRO A 214 -7.94 -17.00 -11.18
N ALA A 215 -7.64 -18.18 -10.63
CA ALA A 215 -7.71 -18.42 -9.19
C ALA A 215 -6.41 -18.00 -8.48
N LEU A 216 -5.27 -18.26 -9.12
CA LEU A 216 -3.96 -17.83 -8.61
C LEU A 216 -3.55 -16.43 -9.08
N LEU A 217 -4.24 -15.91 -10.10
CA LEU A 217 -3.90 -14.66 -10.78
C LEU A 217 -2.48 -14.68 -11.38
N GLN A 218 -2.09 -15.83 -11.91
CA GLN A 218 -0.73 -16.10 -12.39
C GLN A 218 -0.73 -16.58 -13.84
N GLY A 219 0.37 -16.28 -14.53
CA GLY A 219 0.67 -16.76 -15.87
C GLY A 219 2.16 -16.60 -16.16
N GLU A 220 2.66 -17.25 -17.20
CA GLU A 220 4.08 -17.16 -17.56
C GLU A 220 4.41 -15.80 -18.18
N LYS A 221 5.35 -15.07 -17.57
CA LYS A 221 5.80 -13.74 -18.02
C LYS A 221 7.24 -13.74 -18.61
N GLY A 222 7.88 -14.91 -18.70
CA GLY A 222 9.24 -15.04 -19.24
C GLY A 222 10.26 -14.14 -18.54
N LYS A 223 11.09 -13.45 -19.33
CA LYS A 223 11.98 -12.38 -18.85
C LYS A 223 11.34 -11.00 -19.00
N ARG A 224 10.02 -10.96 -18.81
CA ARG A 224 9.16 -9.79 -19.00
C ARG A 224 9.16 -9.34 -20.47
N ASP A 225 9.22 -10.34 -21.35
CA ASP A 225 9.37 -10.26 -22.80
C ASP A 225 8.17 -10.85 -23.58
N GLY A 226 7.04 -11.02 -22.90
CA GLY A 226 5.79 -11.48 -23.50
C GLY A 226 5.14 -10.45 -24.44
N ASN A 227 4.02 -10.86 -25.04
CA ASN A 227 3.23 -10.02 -25.94
C ASN A 227 1.71 -10.16 -25.76
N VAL A 228 1.26 -10.95 -24.78
CA VAL A 228 -0.17 -11.14 -24.47
C VAL A 228 -0.55 -10.26 -23.29
N PHE A 229 -1.42 -9.27 -23.51
CA PHE A 229 -1.86 -8.36 -22.46
C PHE A 229 -3.11 -8.88 -21.76
N ILE A 230 -2.95 -9.24 -20.48
CA ILE A 230 -4.05 -9.62 -19.58
C ILE A 230 -4.00 -8.63 -18.42
N GLY A 231 -5.05 -7.84 -18.25
CA GLY A 231 -5.02 -6.75 -17.29
C GLY A 231 -6.28 -5.92 -17.22
N ASN A 232 -6.26 -4.98 -16.29
CA ASN A 232 -7.37 -4.08 -16.02
C ASN A 232 -7.52 -3.09 -17.17
N HIS A 233 -8.74 -2.92 -17.68
CA HIS A 233 -8.97 -2.09 -18.86
C HIS A 233 -10.24 -1.26 -18.79
N ASP A 234 -10.18 -0.10 -19.42
CA ASP A 234 -11.27 0.84 -19.58
C ASP A 234 -11.70 0.89 -21.05
N VAL A 235 -12.96 1.24 -21.31
CA VAL A 235 -13.57 1.27 -22.63
C VAL A 235 -14.18 2.64 -22.90
N PHE A 236 -13.96 3.18 -24.09
CA PHE A 236 -14.41 4.50 -24.50
C PHE A 236 -15.09 4.44 -25.87
N ASP A 237 -16.38 4.79 -25.94
CA ASP A 237 -17.08 4.97 -27.20
C ASP A 237 -16.90 6.41 -27.67
N VAL A 238 -16.25 6.59 -28.82
CA VAL A 238 -15.81 7.88 -29.33
C VAL A 238 -16.69 8.30 -30.50
N ASP A 239 -17.20 9.53 -30.45
CA ASP A 239 -17.98 10.16 -31.52
C ASP A 239 -17.65 11.65 -31.59
N GLY A 240 -16.73 12.02 -32.48
CA GLY A 240 -16.16 13.36 -32.53
C GLY A 240 -14.99 13.52 -31.56
N THR A 241 -15.23 14.12 -30.40
CA THR A 241 -14.20 14.52 -29.42
C THR A 241 -14.55 14.03 -28.03
N LEU A 242 -13.63 13.29 -27.40
CA LEU A 242 -13.76 12.83 -26.01
C LEU A 242 -12.44 13.04 -25.27
N ASP A 243 -12.47 13.86 -24.21
CA ASP A 243 -11.35 14.06 -23.30
C ASP A 243 -11.68 13.43 -21.94
N TRP A 244 -10.77 12.59 -21.44
CA TRP A 244 -10.98 11.81 -20.23
C TRP A 244 -9.76 11.86 -19.31
N ARG A 245 -9.90 12.50 -18.15
CA ARG A 245 -8.95 12.36 -17.04
C ARG A 245 -9.33 11.12 -16.22
N ASP A 246 -8.37 10.27 -15.90
CA ASP A 246 -8.64 9.10 -15.06
C ASP A 246 -9.09 9.52 -13.65
N PHE A 247 -10.12 8.85 -13.13
CA PHE A 247 -10.62 9.06 -11.77
C PHE A 247 -9.77 8.35 -10.71
N GLN A 248 -9.00 7.33 -11.10
CA GLN A 248 -7.97 6.66 -10.30
C GLN A 248 -6.64 6.60 -11.05
N TRP A 249 -5.53 6.49 -10.33
CA TRP A 249 -4.25 6.19 -10.96
C TRP A 249 -4.13 4.69 -11.29
N ARG A 250 -3.34 4.36 -12.32
CA ARG A 250 -3.02 3.00 -12.77
C ARG A 250 -1.51 2.75 -12.62
N ALA A 251 -1.08 1.49 -12.68
CA ALA A 251 0.31 1.12 -12.47
C ALA A 251 0.80 0.09 -13.48
N GLY A 252 2.11 0.07 -13.73
CA GLY A 252 2.78 -0.95 -14.54
C GLY A 252 3.85 -0.38 -15.47
N HIS A 253 4.34 -1.21 -16.39
CA HIS A 253 5.25 -0.79 -17.45
C HIS A 253 4.54 -0.55 -18.78
N TYR A 254 3.35 -1.12 -18.99
CA TYR A 254 2.72 -1.14 -20.31
C TYR A 254 1.30 -0.60 -20.28
N VAL A 255 0.96 0.14 -21.33
CA VAL A 255 -0.42 0.53 -21.66
C VAL A 255 -0.70 0.17 -23.10
N GLU A 256 -1.69 -0.68 -23.33
CA GLU A 256 -2.15 -1.06 -24.65
C GLU A 256 -3.44 -0.31 -24.99
N THR A 257 -3.50 0.26 -26.20
CA THR A 257 -4.71 0.85 -26.77
C THR A 257 -5.19 0.03 -27.97
N ASP A 258 -6.28 -0.70 -27.77
CA ASP A 258 -6.96 -1.48 -28.80
C ASP A 258 -8.10 -0.63 -29.39
N VAL A 259 -8.00 -0.31 -30.69
CA VAL A 259 -8.89 0.64 -31.38
C VAL A 259 -9.72 -0.10 -32.42
N SER A 260 -11.03 0.10 -32.36
CA SER A 260 -11.99 -0.32 -33.38
C SER A 260 -12.64 0.90 -34.02
N GLY A 261 -12.62 0.99 -35.35
CA GLY A 261 -13.07 2.18 -36.09
C GLY A 261 -11.94 3.17 -36.36
N GLU A 262 -12.29 4.43 -36.64
CA GLU A 262 -11.37 5.50 -37.01
C GLU A 262 -11.20 6.47 -35.84
N VAL A 263 -10.36 6.11 -34.87
CA VAL A 263 -10.09 6.94 -33.69
C VAL A 263 -8.59 7.20 -33.54
N THR A 264 -8.23 8.46 -33.38
CA THR A 264 -6.89 8.87 -32.95
C THR A 264 -6.84 8.91 -31.42
N VAL A 265 -5.77 8.35 -30.86
CA VAL A 265 -5.52 8.29 -29.42
C VAL A 265 -4.28 9.10 -29.08
N ASP A 266 -4.45 10.15 -28.29
CA ASP A 266 -3.37 10.87 -27.61
C ASP A 266 -3.54 10.84 -26.10
N ALA A 267 -2.44 10.99 -25.37
CA ALA A 267 -2.44 10.85 -23.93
C ALA A 267 -1.32 11.66 -23.26
N GLU A 268 -1.66 12.23 -22.10
CA GLU A 268 -0.71 12.82 -21.17
C GLU A 268 -0.62 11.96 -19.91
N PHE A 269 0.60 11.58 -19.52
CA PHE A 269 0.85 10.74 -18.35
C PHE A 269 1.53 11.57 -17.26
N TYR A 270 1.03 11.43 -16.04
CA TYR A 270 1.51 12.13 -14.86
C TYR A 270 1.81 11.12 -13.75
N GLU A 271 3.09 10.91 -13.45
CA GLU A 271 3.52 10.04 -12.36
C GLU A 271 3.02 10.60 -11.01
N THR A 272 2.55 9.70 -10.15
CA THR A 272 2.08 10.02 -8.81
C THR A 272 2.54 9.00 -7.77
N GLY A 273 2.56 9.42 -6.51
CA GLY A 273 3.03 8.63 -5.36
C GLY A 273 3.63 9.53 -4.29
N TYR A 274 3.95 8.95 -3.14
CA TYR A 274 4.56 9.67 -2.03
C TYR A 274 5.89 10.31 -2.47
N PRO A 275 6.20 11.56 -2.08
CA PRO A 275 7.37 12.29 -2.56
C PRO A 275 8.68 11.83 -1.91
N LEU A 276 9.08 10.58 -2.19
CA LEU A 276 10.35 10.02 -1.72
C LEU A 276 11.56 10.66 -2.41
N PRO A 277 12.69 10.83 -1.71
CA PRO A 277 13.92 11.33 -2.31
C PRO A 277 14.42 10.44 -3.45
N GLU A 278 15.06 11.04 -4.45
CA GLU A 278 15.66 10.30 -5.57
C GLU A 278 16.87 9.48 -5.10
N TYR A 279 16.95 8.23 -5.53
CA TYR A 279 18.12 7.38 -5.28
C TYR A 279 19.19 7.59 -6.35
N ARG A 280 20.41 7.94 -5.93
CA ARG A 280 21.52 8.31 -6.81
C ARG A 280 22.69 7.31 -6.80
N GLY A 281 22.54 6.17 -6.14
CA GLY A 281 23.59 5.15 -6.10
C GLY A 281 23.59 4.19 -7.31
N ASP A 282 24.67 3.41 -7.41
CA ASP A 282 24.93 2.51 -8.55
C ASP A 282 24.47 1.07 -8.31
N SER A 283 24.08 0.71 -7.08
CA SER A 283 23.57 -0.63 -6.78
C SER A 283 22.22 -0.86 -7.46
N ALA A 284 22.16 -1.83 -8.39
CA ALA A 284 20.93 -2.23 -9.07
C ALA A 284 19.89 -2.81 -8.10
N LEU A 285 20.34 -3.56 -7.09
CA LEU A 285 19.47 -4.07 -6.03
C LEU A 285 18.85 -2.95 -5.20
N ALA A 286 19.66 -1.98 -4.77
CA ALA A 286 19.15 -0.85 -4.01
C ALA A 286 18.20 0.00 -4.85
N ARG A 287 18.51 0.20 -6.15
CA ARG A 287 17.60 0.88 -7.08
C ARG A 287 16.26 0.17 -7.17
N ALA A 288 16.24 -1.14 -7.42
CA ALA A 288 15.00 -1.91 -7.50
C ALA A 288 14.20 -1.86 -6.20
N ALA A 289 14.87 -1.89 -5.05
CA ALA A 289 14.23 -1.75 -3.75
C ALA A 289 13.57 -0.37 -3.55
N VAL A 290 14.26 0.71 -3.94
CA VAL A 290 13.73 2.08 -3.88
C VAL A 290 12.55 2.25 -4.84
N GLU A 291 12.64 1.71 -6.06
CA GLU A 291 11.55 1.75 -7.03
C GLU A 291 10.34 0.96 -6.53
N THR A 292 10.55 -0.18 -5.87
CA THR A 292 9.49 -0.98 -5.24
C THR A 292 8.78 -0.17 -4.15
N LEU A 293 9.55 0.42 -3.23
CA LEU A 293 8.99 1.27 -2.17
C LEU A 293 8.26 2.49 -2.75
N ARG A 294 8.82 3.14 -3.78
CA ARG A 294 8.22 4.30 -4.44
C ARG A 294 6.87 3.98 -5.08
N ALA A 295 6.75 2.82 -5.70
CA ALA A 295 5.50 2.37 -6.30
C ALA A 295 4.47 1.95 -5.24
N CYS A 296 4.91 1.47 -4.08
CA CYS A 296 4.04 1.02 -2.98
C CYS A 296 3.73 2.12 -1.93
N ALA A 297 4.33 3.31 -2.04
CA ALA A 297 4.09 4.43 -1.13
C ALA A 297 3.19 5.49 -1.79
N HIS A 298 1.96 5.65 -1.29
CA HIS A 298 1.04 6.71 -1.70
C HIS A 298 0.44 7.40 -0.47
N GLU A 299 -0.88 7.60 -0.43
CA GLU A 299 -1.63 8.09 0.72
C GLU A 299 -1.69 7.05 1.85
N THR A 300 -1.35 5.80 1.54
CA THR A 300 -1.01 4.74 2.50
C THR A 300 0.20 3.99 1.93
N PHE A 301 0.93 3.26 2.79
CA PHE A 301 1.66 2.10 2.29
C PHE A 301 0.68 1.10 1.66
N MET A 302 1.15 0.25 0.76
CA MET A 302 0.33 -0.78 0.13
C MET A 302 1.13 -2.02 -0.24
N ASP A 303 0.50 -3.18 -0.17
CA ASP A 303 1.08 -4.46 -0.61
C ASP A 303 1.61 -4.40 -2.06
N CYS A 304 0.78 -3.92 -3.00
CA CYS A 304 1.18 -3.73 -4.38
C CYS A 304 0.36 -2.63 -5.08
N PRO A 305 0.93 -1.96 -6.09
CA PRO A 305 0.24 -0.89 -6.81
C PRO A 305 -0.71 -1.38 -7.93
N TYR A 306 -0.52 -2.60 -8.43
CA TYR A 306 -1.31 -3.11 -9.55
C TYR A 306 -2.61 -3.80 -9.12
N TYR A 307 -2.54 -4.65 -8.09
CA TYR A 307 -3.66 -5.48 -7.63
C TYR A 307 -4.38 -4.84 -6.42
N GLU A 308 -4.05 -5.23 -5.19
CA GLU A 308 -4.95 -4.97 -4.05
C GLU A 308 -4.90 -3.54 -3.52
N ARG A 309 -3.71 -2.93 -3.45
CA ARG A 309 -3.49 -1.55 -2.99
C ARG A 309 -3.96 -1.32 -1.53
N LEU A 310 -3.85 -2.34 -0.68
CA LEU A 310 -4.31 -2.36 0.70
C LEU A 310 -3.15 -2.16 1.68
N LEU A 311 -3.43 -1.48 2.79
CA LEU A 311 -2.45 -1.24 3.86
C LEU A 311 -2.32 -2.47 4.77
N TYR A 312 -1.64 -3.51 4.29
CA TYR A 312 -1.38 -4.73 5.07
C TYR A 312 -0.32 -4.50 6.14
N ALA A 313 -0.60 -4.88 7.40
CA ALA A 313 0.30 -4.61 8.52
C ALA A 313 1.66 -5.33 8.41
N GLY A 314 1.70 -6.51 7.77
CA GLY A 314 2.92 -7.28 7.51
C GLY A 314 3.87 -6.53 6.56
N ASP A 315 3.35 -6.14 5.40
CA ASP A 315 4.04 -5.36 4.36
C ASP A 315 4.50 -4.01 4.89
N SER A 316 3.58 -3.29 5.55
CA SER A 316 3.80 -1.93 6.03
C SER A 316 4.99 -1.80 6.97
N ARG A 317 5.27 -2.83 7.79
CA ARG A 317 6.46 -2.83 8.65
C ARG A 317 7.74 -2.84 7.81
N LEU A 318 7.79 -3.67 6.79
CA LEU A 318 8.95 -3.85 5.91
C LEU A 318 9.16 -2.62 5.02
N GLU A 319 8.07 -2.01 4.54
CA GLU A 319 8.11 -0.72 3.86
C GLU A 319 8.64 0.40 4.77
N ALA A 320 8.18 0.47 6.02
CA ALA A 320 8.68 1.45 6.97
C ALA A 320 10.18 1.28 7.22
N ILE A 321 10.67 0.04 7.37
CA ILE A 321 12.10 -0.25 7.51
C ILE A 321 12.89 0.25 6.29
N ALA A 322 12.39 -0.01 5.08
CA ALA A 322 13.00 0.50 3.85
C ALA A 322 12.97 2.04 3.80
N LEU A 323 11.85 2.66 4.18
CA LEU A 323 11.68 4.12 4.23
C LEU A 323 12.72 4.79 5.13
N TYR A 324 12.96 4.24 6.32
CA TYR A 324 13.93 4.77 7.28
C TYR A 324 15.39 4.71 6.79
N ARG A 325 15.67 4.00 5.70
CA ARG A 325 16.98 4.02 5.04
C ARG A 325 17.14 5.18 4.06
N LEU A 326 16.04 5.82 3.66
CA LEU A 326 16.03 6.85 2.62
C LEU A 326 15.77 8.25 3.17
N THR A 327 14.96 8.39 4.23
CA THR A 327 14.51 9.68 4.72
C THR A 327 14.12 9.63 6.20
N ASP A 328 14.19 10.78 6.87
CA ASP A 328 13.62 11.00 8.21
C ASP A 328 12.13 11.41 8.17
N ASP A 329 11.58 11.62 6.97
CA ASP A 329 10.15 11.85 6.79
C ASP A 329 9.35 10.58 7.12
N HIS A 330 8.81 10.57 8.32
CA HIS A 330 8.13 9.42 8.92
C HIS A 330 6.60 9.60 8.91
N ARG A 331 6.06 10.62 8.23
CA ARG A 331 4.61 10.91 8.23
C ARG A 331 3.79 9.73 7.70
N LEU A 332 4.29 9.03 6.67
CA LEU A 332 3.62 7.84 6.13
C LEU A 332 3.63 6.65 7.11
N ALA A 333 4.73 6.45 7.83
CA ALA A 333 4.83 5.43 8.87
C ALA A 333 3.94 5.77 10.09
N ALA A 334 3.92 7.03 10.50
CA ALA A 334 3.07 7.56 11.56
C ALA A 334 1.58 7.34 11.24
N LYS A 335 1.15 7.75 10.04
CA LYS A 335 -0.22 7.51 9.56
C LYS A 335 -0.56 6.02 9.53
N THR A 336 0.37 5.18 9.10
CA THR A 336 0.19 3.72 9.07
C THR A 336 -0.16 3.15 10.44
N LEU A 337 0.58 3.54 11.49
CA LEU A 337 0.27 3.13 12.87
C LEU A 337 -1.12 3.58 13.31
N ARG A 338 -1.48 4.83 12.98
CA ARG A 338 -2.80 5.40 13.30
C ARG A 338 -3.93 4.63 12.61
N MET A 339 -3.81 4.35 11.32
CA MET A 339 -4.84 3.62 10.56
C MET A 339 -5.02 2.19 11.09
N LEU A 340 -3.94 1.43 11.27
CA LEU A 340 -4.06 0.05 11.75
C LEU A 340 -4.67 -0.04 13.15
N LEU A 341 -4.36 0.90 14.07
CA LEU A 341 -5.03 0.98 15.38
C LEU A 341 -6.43 1.62 15.34
N ALA A 342 -6.79 2.32 14.28
CA ALA A 342 -8.17 2.75 14.05
C ALA A 342 -9.10 1.55 13.79
N SER A 343 -8.56 0.47 13.22
CA SER A 343 -9.29 -0.79 12.99
C SER A 343 -9.57 -1.63 14.24
N GLN A 344 -9.09 -1.17 15.42
CA GLN A 344 -9.14 -1.95 16.64
C GLN A 344 -10.57 -2.31 17.05
N ARG A 345 -10.78 -3.60 17.27
CA ARG A 345 -12.06 -4.21 17.63
C ARG A 345 -12.32 -4.10 19.15
N PRO A 346 -13.57 -4.35 19.60
CA PRO A 346 -13.91 -4.30 21.03
C PRO A 346 -13.06 -5.20 21.93
N ASP A 347 -12.62 -6.36 21.42
CA ASP A 347 -11.75 -7.32 22.13
C ASP A 347 -10.27 -6.90 22.21
N GLY A 348 -9.86 -5.87 21.46
CA GLY A 348 -8.47 -5.38 21.41
C GLY A 348 -7.69 -5.82 20.18
N SER A 349 -8.17 -6.81 19.43
CA SER A 349 -7.59 -7.23 18.16
C SER A 349 -7.66 -6.10 17.11
N ILE A 350 -6.78 -6.15 16.12
CA ILE A 350 -6.80 -5.25 14.96
C ILE A 350 -7.08 -6.05 13.67
N LEU A 351 -7.57 -5.38 12.65
CA LEU A 351 -7.68 -5.98 11.32
C LEU A 351 -6.29 -6.09 10.68
N THR A 352 -6.15 -7.04 9.74
CA THR A 352 -4.91 -7.24 8.98
C THR A 352 -4.53 -6.01 8.15
N GLN A 353 -5.54 -5.32 7.64
CA GLN A 353 -5.40 -4.20 6.73
C GLN A 353 -6.51 -3.17 6.99
N TYR A 354 -6.16 -1.88 6.97
CA TYR A 354 -7.12 -0.79 7.19
C TYR A 354 -6.53 0.56 6.74
N PRO A 355 -7.28 1.50 6.14
CA PRO A 355 -8.72 1.48 5.91
C PRO A 355 -9.15 0.41 4.91
N SER A 356 -10.22 -0.32 5.24
CA SER A 356 -10.88 -1.18 4.27
C SER A 356 -12.31 -1.55 4.62
N ARG A 357 -13.08 -1.85 3.57
CA ARG A 357 -14.44 -2.37 3.66
C ARG A 357 -14.50 -3.87 3.95
N SER A 358 -13.41 -4.60 3.72
CA SER A 358 -13.32 -6.02 4.03
C SER A 358 -12.80 -6.23 5.45
N VAL A 359 -13.42 -7.17 6.17
CA VAL A 359 -12.94 -7.63 7.47
C VAL A 359 -12.07 -8.86 7.25
N GLN A 360 -10.78 -8.72 7.53
CA GLN A 360 -9.82 -9.81 7.47
C GLN A 360 -8.93 -9.81 8.72
N ILE A 361 -8.61 -11.01 9.23
CA ILE A 361 -7.80 -11.22 10.43
C ILE A 361 -6.74 -12.29 10.16
N ILE A 362 -5.49 -11.86 10.14
CA ILE A 362 -4.29 -12.70 10.12
C ILE A 362 -3.59 -12.51 11.47
N PRO A 363 -3.57 -13.54 12.34
CA PRO A 363 -3.05 -13.37 13.68
C PRO A 363 -1.58 -12.99 13.78
N SER A 364 -0.72 -13.49 12.89
CA SER A 364 0.71 -13.17 12.88
C SER A 364 0.98 -11.68 12.64
N PHE A 365 0.04 -10.95 12.03
CA PHE A 365 0.20 -9.53 11.75
C PHE A 365 0.02 -8.66 13.01
N MET A 366 -0.65 -9.15 14.04
CA MET A 366 -0.81 -8.43 15.31
C MET A 366 0.52 -8.29 16.08
N PRO A 367 1.29 -9.37 16.38
CA PRO A 367 2.61 -9.21 16.97
C PRO A 367 3.57 -8.47 16.03
N ILE A 368 3.47 -8.65 14.70
CA ILE A 368 4.28 -7.87 13.73
C ILE A 368 3.94 -6.38 13.81
N PHE A 369 2.68 -6.00 13.99
CA PHE A 369 2.30 -4.61 14.23
C PHE A 369 2.93 -4.05 15.50
N VAL A 370 2.97 -4.82 16.60
CA VAL A 370 3.67 -4.40 17.83
C VAL A 370 5.17 -4.18 17.56
N LEU A 371 5.80 -5.02 16.74
CA LEU A 371 7.19 -4.82 16.31
C LEU A 371 7.34 -3.57 15.42
N SER A 372 6.41 -3.31 14.51
CA SER A 372 6.40 -2.08 13.69
C SER A 372 6.29 -0.82 14.57
N PHE A 373 5.43 -0.86 15.59
CA PHE A 373 5.32 0.21 16.58
C PHE A 373 6.63 0.39 17.36
N HIS A 374 7.31 -0.70 17.70
CA HIS A 374 8.62 -0.65 18.37
C HIS A 374 9.69 -0.01 17.50
N ASP A 375 9.73 -0.37 16.21
CA ASP A 375 10.68 0.18 15.24
C ASP A 375 10.50 1.69 15.11
N TYR A 376 9.24 2.16 15.01
CA TYR A 376 8.90 3.58 15.00
C TYR A 376 9.21 4.26 16.35
N TRP A 377 8.83 3.65 17.48
CA TRP A 377 9.10 4.18 18.82
C TRP A 377 10.60 4.38 19.06
N LYS A 378 11.45 3.44 18.66
CA LYS A 378 12.92 3.56 18.83
C LYS A 378 13.48 4.76 18.09
N ARG A 379 12.94 5.06 16.90
CA ARG A 379 13.43 6.13 16.02
C ARG A 379 12.82 7.49 16.36
N HIS A 380 11.54 7.53 16.72
CA HIS A 380 10.76 8.77 16.85
C HIS A 380 10.18 8.95 18.26
N LYS A 381 10.98 8.66 19.31
CA LYS A 381 10.56 8.67 20.73
C LYS A 381 9.79 9.91 21.20
N GLN A 382 10.02 11.06 20.55
CA GLN A 382 9.43 12.35 20.93
C GLN A 382 8.15 12.69 20.14
N ASP A 383 7.74 11.85 19.18
CA ASP A 383 6.53 12.10 18.41
C ASP A 383 5.28 12.00 19.33
N PRO A 384 4.44 13.05 19.39
CA PRO A 384 3.20 13.05 20.18
C PRO A 384 2.25 11.89 19.84
N LEU A 385 2.29 11.38 18.60
CA LEU A 385 1.51 10.22 18.15
C LEU A 385 1.69 9.00 19.07
N LEU A 386 2.89 8.81 19.62
CA LEU A 386 3.16 7.69 20.51
C LEU A 386 2.26 7.74 21.75
N GLN A 387 2.03 8.92 22.33
CA GLN A 387 1.17 9.07 23.50
C GLN A 387 -0.30 8.89 23.15
N GLU A 388 -0.72 9.36 21.97
CA GLU A 388 -2.05 9.14 21.42
C GLU A 388 -2.37 7.63 21.28
N LEU A 389 -1.42 6.85 20.74
CA LEU A 389 -1.66 5.46 20.34
C LEU A 389 -1.36 4.42 21.43
N LYS A 390 -0.54 4.74 22.44
CA LYS A 390 -0.15 3.82 23.52
C LYS A 390 -1.32 3.12 24.23
N PRO A 391 -2.45 3.78 24.57
CA PRO A 391 -3.59 3.10 25.18
C PRO A 391 -4.20 2.01 24.28
N LYS A 392 -4.29 2.27 22.96
CA LYS A 392 -4.76 1.27 21.99
C LYS A 392 -3.74 0.13 21.82
N LEU A 393 -2.45 0.45 21.80
CA LEU A 393 -1.39 -0.56 21.78
C LEU A 393 -1.46 -1.46 23.01
N ARG A 394 -1.61 -0.90 24.22
CA ARG A 394 -1.81 -1.67 25.47
C ARG A 394 -2.95 -2.68 25.31
N LYS A 395 -4.12 -2.23 24.83
CA LYS A 395 -5.27 -3.11 24.63
C LYS A 395 -4.99 -4.26 23.63
N LEU A 396 -4.23 -4.01 22.58
CA LEU A 396 -3.79 -5.05 21.64
C LEU A 396 -2.84 -6.05 22.32
N VAL A 397 -1.88 -5.56 23.11
CA VAL A 397 -0.94 -6.41 23.83
C VAL A 397 -1.66 -7.24 24.90
N ASP A 398 -2.64 -6.68 25.59
CA ASP A 398 -3.49 -7.39 26.55
C ASP A 398 -4.29 -8.50 25.85
N TYR A 399 -4.80 -8.23 24.64
CA TYR A 399 -5.43 -9.24 23.79
C TYR A 399 -4.45 -10.38 23.44
N LEU A 400 -3.21 -10.07 23.05
CA LEU A 400 -2.18 -11.09 22.79
C LEU A 400 -1.89 -11.94 24.04
N THR A 401 -1.70 -11.30 25.20
CA THR A 401 -1.43 -11.97 26.47
C THR A 401 -2.58 -12.87 26.90
N GLY A 402 -3.82 -12.42 26.74
CA GLY A 402 -5.02 -13.22 27.04
C GLY A 402 -5.20 -14.47 26.16
N HIS A 403 -4.48 -14.54 25.04
CA HIS A 403 -4.49 -15.67 24.10
C HIS A 403 -3.27 -16.60 24.22
N ILE A 404 -2.45 -16.41 25.25
CA ILE A 404 -1.38 -17.35 25.58
C ILE A 404 -2.01 -18.56 26.27
N ALA A 405 -1.98 -19.70 25.58
CA ALA A 405 -2.40 -21.01 26.08
C ALA A 405 -1.20 -21.80 26.63
N PRO A 406 -1.42 -22.92 27.35
CA PRO A 406 -0.34 -23.80 27.81
C PRO A 406 0.59 -24.31 26.69
N GLU A 407 0.11 -24.38 25.46
CA GLU A 407 0.88 -24.80 24.29
C GLU A 407 1.67 -23.66 23.61
N GLY A 408 1.33 -22.40 23.86
CA GLY A 408 1.86 -21.23 23.15
C GLY A 408 0.78 -20.19 22.82
N LEU A 409 1.12 -19.22 21.98
CA LEU A 409 0.19 -18.18 21.54
C LEU A 409 -0.79 -18.76 20.51
N ARG A 410 -2.10 -18.63 20.76
CA ARG A 410 -3.16 -19.12 19.86
C ARG A 410 -4.25 -18.10 19.68
N LEU A 411 -4.35 -17.58 18.48
CA LEU A 411 -5.21 -16.45 18.14
C LEU A 411 -6.22 -16.88 17.06
N PRO A 412 -7.48 -16.41 17.10
CA PRO A 412 -8.46 -16.72 16.07
C PRO A 412 -8.16 -15.99 14.76
N GLY A 413 -8.35 -16.66 13.61
CA GLY A 413 -8.19 -16.08 12.29
C GLY A 413 -7.47 -17.00 11.30
N TRP A 414 -7.13 -16.46 10.12
CA TRP A 414 -6.31 -17.16 9.13
C TRP A 414 -4.86 -17.20 9.61
N GLN A 415 -4.37 -18.38 10.00
CA GLN A 415 -3.03 -18.60 10.56
C GLN A 415 -1.89 -18.44 9.54
N PHE A 416 -2.02 -17.50 8.60
CA PHE A 416 -0.99 -17.17 7.64
C PHE A 416 0.30 -16.74 8.34
N LEU A 417 1.43 -17.22 7.84
CA LEU A 417 2.76 -16.76 8.25
C LEU A 417 3.61 -16.40 7.03
N ASP A 418 3.61 -17.22 5.97
CA ASP A 418 4.42 -16.96 4.78
C ASP A 418 4.01 -17.80 3.55
N TRP A 419 4.32 -17.33 2.33
CA TRP A 419 4.11 -18.05 1.08
C TRP A 419 5.33 -18.90 0.68
N CYS A 420 5.45 -20.11 1.24
CA CYS A 420 6.57 -21.02 0.98
C CYS A 420 6.19 -22.35 0.30
N GLY A 421 4.94 -22.50 -0.15
CA GLY A 421 4.44 -23.71 -0.81
C GLY A 421 4.20 -24.89 0.15
N GLU A 422 3.98 -26.09 -0.40
CA GLU A 422 3.66 -27.30 0.40
C GLU A 422 4.77 -27.65 1.42
N PRO A 423 4.43 -27.99 2.69
CA PRO A 423 3.09 -28.33 3.18
C PRO A 423 2.25 -27.13 3.69
N TRP A 424 2.68 -25.88 3.46
CA TRP A 424 2.02 -24.69 3.98
C TRP A 424 0.87 -24.25 3.08
N LYS A 425 -0.26 -24.95 3.21
CA LYS A 425 -1.49 -24.61 2.47
C LYS A 425 -1.98 -23.22 2.87
N ASN A 426 -2.21 -22.36 1.88
CA ASN A 426 -2.60 -20.96 2.09
C ASN A 426 -1.65 -20.23 3.07
N GLY A 427 -0.35 -20.52 2.97
CA GLY A 427 0.69 -19.94 3.80
C GLY A 427 0.60 -20.23 5.30
N VAL A 428 -0.15 -21.26 5.69
CA VAL A 428 -0.32 -21.68 7.08
C VAL A 428 0.76 -22.70 7.46
N PRO A 429 1.59 -22.44 8.50
CA PRO A 429 2.58 -23.39 8.96
C PRO A 429 1.94 -24.63 9.60
N PRO A 430 2.65 -25.78 9.66
CA PRO A 430 2.16 -26.99 10.33
C PRO A 430 1.92 -26.88 11.83
N GLY A 431 2.36 -25.80 12.48
CA GLY A 431 2.18 -25.58 13.91
C GLY A 431 2.51 -24.17 14.38
N ASP A 432 2.32 -23.95 15.68
CA ASP A 432 2.22 -22.61 16.30
C ASP A 432 3.59 -22.03 16.76
N CYS A 433 4.71 -22.68 16.44
CA CYS A 433 6.04 -22.28 16.93
C CYS A 433 6.41 -20.85 16.48
N GLY A 434 6.27 -20.57 15.18
CA GLY A 434 6.60 -19.26 14.61
C GLY A 434 5.75 -18.13 15.19
N VAL A 435 4.42 -18.32 15.27
CA VAL A 435 3.51 -17.31 15.86
C VAL A 435 3.80 -17.09 17.35
N SER A 436 4.14 -18.15 18.10
CA SER A 436 4.52 -18.03 19.51
C SER A 436 5.83 -17.26 19.69
N LEU A 437 6.83 -17.49 18.83
CA LEU A 437 8.08 -16.72 18.85
C LEU A 437 7.86 -15.25 18.47
N LEU A 438 6.99 -14.96 17.49
CA LEU A 438 6.56 -13.57 17.21
C LEU A 438 5.90 -12.94 18.44
N GLY A 439 5.10 -13.71 19.18
CA GLY A 439 4.52 -13.30 20.46
C GLY A 439 5.59 -12.93 21.50
N VAL A 440 6.65 -13.73 21.65
CA VAL A 440 7.78 -13.41 22.54
C VAL A 440 8.41 -12.07 22.18
N LEU A 441 8.70 -11.87 20.89
CA LEU A 441 9.31 -10.63 20.39
C LEU A 441 8.40 -9.42 20.65
N ALA A 442 7.10 -9.56 20.34
CA ALA A 442 6.12 -8.49 20.52
C ALA A 442 5.93 -8.11 22.00
N LEU A 443 5.88 -9.08 22.91
CA LEU A 443 5.72 -8.82 24.35
C LEU A 443 6.95 -8.12 24.95
N ARG A 444 8.17 -8.50 24.52
CA ARG A 444 9.40 -7.78 24.92
C ARG A 444 9.38 -6.34 24.42
N ALA A 445 9.04 -6.13 23.15
CA ALA A 445 8.89 -4.81 22.57
C ALA A 445 7.83 -3.97 23.32
N ALA A 446 6.67 -4.57 23.63
CA ALA A 446 5.62 -3.91 24.39
C ALA A 446 6.06 -3.51 25.81
N SER A 447 6.85 -4.34 26.48
CA SER A 447 7.42 -4.03 27.80
C SER A 447 8.25 -2.75 27.77
N GLU A 448 9.08 -2.57 26.74
CA GLU A 448 9.89 -1.36 26.56
C GLU A 448 9.02 -0.12 26.25
N ILE A 449 8.11 -0.23 25.29
CA ILE A 449 7.29 0.90 24.81
C ILE A 449 6.39 1.44 25.93
N LEU A 450 5.81 0.52 26.69
CA LEU A 450 4.78 0.82 27.69
C LEU A 450 5.34 0.86 29.11
N ALA A 451 6.66 0.66 29.26
CA ALA A 451 7.38 0.68 30.53
C ALA A 451 6.75 -0.23 31.59
N ASP A 452 6.39 -1.45 31.18
CA ASP A 452 5.64 -2.40 31.99
C ASP A 452 6.36 -3.77 32.01
N PRO A 453 6.99 -4.14 33.14
CA PRO A 453 7.83 -5.32 33.24
C PRO A 453 7.03 -6.64 33.16
N ASP A 454 5.72 -6.62 33.41
CA ASP A 454 4.89 -7.83 33.40
C ASP A 454 4.85 -8.47 32.00
N PHE A 455 4.96 -7.66 30.94
CA PHE A 455 5.07 -8.19 29.57
C PHE A 455 6.41 -8.87 29.31
N ALA A 456 7.51 -8.38 29.90
CA ALA A 456 8.81 -9.05 29.80
C ALA A 456 8.80 -10.39 30.54
N GLU A 457 8.20 -10.46 31.72
CA GLU A 457 8.02 -11.72 32.46
C GLU A 457 7.15 -12.70 31.67
N THR A 458 6.03 -12.23 31.11
CA THR A 458 5.13 -13.02 30.26
C THR A 458 5.85 -13.53 29.01
N ALA A 459 6.66 -12.69 28.37
CA ALA A 459 7.50 -13.09 27.23
C ALA A 459 8.49 -14.19 27.61
N GLY A 460 9.10 -14.10 28.81
CA GLY A 460 9.99 -15.13 29.34
C GLY A 460 9.29 -16.49 29.50
N LYS A 461 8.11 -16.50 30.13
CA LYS A 461 7.29 -17.72 30.30
C LYS A 461 6.87 -18.33 28.95
N LEU A 462 6.52 -17.49 27.98
CA LEU A 462 6.19 -17.95 26.62
C LEU A 462 7.43 -18.52 25.93
N ALA A 463 8.59 -17.88 26.04
CA ALA A 463 9.85 -18.35 25.47
C ALA A 463 10.26 -19.72 26.05
N GLU A 464 10.12 -19.93 27.36
CA GLU A 464 10.36 -21.22 28.01
C GLU A 464 9.39 -22.30 27.51
N THR A 465 8.12 -21.94 27.36
CA THR A 465 7.09 -22.85 26.81
C THR A 465 7.44 -23.29 25.40
N VAL A 466 7.84 -22.34 24.55
CA VAL A 466 8.25 -22.62 23.17
C VAL A 466 9.52 -23.48 23.14
N ARG A 467 10.55 -23.15 23.93
CA ARG A 467 11.78 -23.94 24.06
C ARG A 467 11.47 -25.38 24.46
N ARG A 468 10.70 -25.58 25.54
CA ARG A 468 10.33 -26.92 26.03
C ARG A 468 9.60 -27.74 24.97
N ARG A 469 8.67 -27.11 24.23
CA ARG A 469 7.77 -27.80 23.29
C ARG A 469 8.43 -28.11 21.96
N TYR A 470 9.17 -27.16 21.40
CA TYR A 470 9.60 -27.20 20.00
C TYR A 470 11.10 -27.41 19.82
N TYR A 471 11.94 -27.07 20.80
CA TYR A 471 13.39 -27.25 20.66
C TYR A 471 13.77 -28.74 20.65
N VAL A 472 14.72 -29.07 19.80
CA VAL A 472 15.31 -30.41 19.62
C VAL A 472 16.81 -30.30 19.86
N PRO A 473 17.29 -30.56 21.10
CA PRO A 473 18.67 -30.31 21.50
C PRO A 473 19.70 -31.02 20.60
N GLU A 474 19.41 -32.26 20.19
CA GLU A 474 20.31 -33.10 19.40
C GLU A 474 20.51 -32.53 17.98
N LYS A 475 19.50 -31.83 17.46
CA LYS A 475 19.54 -31.18 16.15
C LYS A 475 19.98 -29.72 16.24
N ARG A 476 19.86 -29.09 17.42
CA ARG A 476 19.96 -27.63 17.63
C ARG A 476 18.97 -26.86 16.75
N LEU A 477 17.73 -27.35 16.70
CA LEU A 477 16.65 -26.78 15.88
C LEU A 477 15.35 -26.67 16.67
N PHE A 478 14.54 -25.68 16.32
CA PHE A 478 13.13 -25.61 16.68
C PHE A 478 12.27 -26.27 15.61
N ALA A 479 11.40 -27.18 16.00
CA ALA A 479 10.37 -27.69 15.11
C ALA A 479 9.22 -26.69 14.95
N ASP A 480 8.52 -26.73 13.81
CA ASP A 480 7.29 -25.95 13.59
C ASP A 480 6.12 -26.54 14.38
N ASP A 481 6.05 -27.88 14.48
CA ASP A 481 4.98 -28.63 15.12
C ASP A 481 5.42 -29.34 16.41
N ALA A 482 4.45 -29.61 17.29
CA ALA A 482 4.71 -30.22 18.60
C ALA A 482 5.19 -31.69 18.47
N GLN A 483 4.88 -32.34 17.36
CA GLN A 483 5.35 -33.69 17.03
C GLN A 483 6.78 -33.71 16.50
N LYS A 484 7.42 -32.53 16.31
CA LYS A 484 8.82 -32.39 15.90
C LYS A 484 9.14 -33.00 14.54
N ARG A 485 8.19 -32.89 13.60
CA ARG A 485 8.27 -33.46 12.25
C ARG A 485 8.75 -32.44 11.23
N PHE A 486 8.32 -31.19 11.36
CA PHE A 486 8.61 -30.13 10.41
C PHE A 486 9.58 -29.12 11.00
N PHE A 487 10.47 -28.60 10.16
CA PHE A 487 11.48 -27.61 10.52
C PHE A 487 11.54 -26.56 9.40
N SER A 488 11.61 -25.28 9.78
CA SER A 488 11.63 -24.15 8.85
C SER A 488 12.72 -23.15 9.19
N GLU A 489 13.15 -22.37 8.20
CA GLU A 489 13.95 -21.18 8.40
C GLU A 489 13.21 -20.16 9.29
N HIS A 490 11.87 -20.10 9.21
CA HIS A 490 11.04 -19.20 10.02
C HIS A 490 11.20 -19.45 11.51
N ALA A 491 11.01 -20.69 11.95
CA ALA A 491 11.16 -21.08 13.34
C ALA A 491 12.59 -20.82 13.83
N GLN A 492 13.60 -21.13 13.01
CA GLN A 492 15.00 -20.90 13.40
C GLN A 492 15.32 -19.40 13.53
N SER A 493 14.92 -18.61 12.53
CA SER A 493 15.21 -17.18 12.47
C SER A 493 14.55 -16.44 13.63
N LEU A 494 13.27 -16.73 13.88
CA LEU A 494 12.55 -16.15 15.01
C LEU A 494 13.11 -16.63 16.35
N ALA A 495 13.58 -17.88 16.47
CA ALA A 495 14.19 -18.38 17.70
C ALA A 495 15.49 -17.65 18.03
N VAL A 496 16.36 -17.44 17.02
CA VAL A 496 17.57 -16.63 17.18
C VAL A 496 17.22 -15.23 17.67
N LEU A 497 16.27 -14.56 17.01
CA LEU A 497 15.82 -13.21 17.40
C LEU A 497 15.16 -13.18 18.78
N ALA A 498 14.56 -14.30 19.22
CA ALA A 498 13.96 -14.46 20.54
C ALA A 498 14.98 -14.85 21.63
N GLY A 499 16.28 -14.85 21.34
CA GLY A 499 17.34 -15.11 22.34
C GLY A 499 17.77 -16.58 22.43
N PHE A 500 17.63 -17.35 21.35
CA PHE A 500 18.15 -18.71 21.24
C PHE A 500 19.26 -18.81 20.18
N PRO A 501 20.44 -18.21 20.42
CA PRO A 501 21.51 -18.10 19.43
C PRO A 501 22.18 -19.44 19.08
N GLU A 502 21.95 -20.49 19.87
CA GLU A 502 22.51 -21.82 19.62
C GLU A 502 21.86 -22.55 18.43
N VAL A 503 20.74 -22.03 17.91
CA VAL A 503 19.98 -22.60 16.81
C VAL A 503 20.73 -22.45 15.47
N ARG A 504 20.57 -23.43 14.59
CA ARG A 504 21.22 -23.43 13.27
C ARG A 504 20.31 -22.89 12.16
N LEU A 505 20.77 -21.91 11.41
CA LEU A 505 20.08 -21.37 10.22
C LEU A 505 20.38 -22.13 8.92
N ASP A 506 21.40 -22.99 8.92
CA ASP A 506 21.95 -23.69 7.75
C ASP A 506 21.73 -25.21 7.77
N ALA A 507 20.76 -25.67 8.57
CA ALA A 507 20.45 -27.09 8.62
C ALA A 507 19.78 -27.54 7.29
N PRO A 508 20.11 -28.74 6.79
CA PRO A 508 19.47 -29.26 5.60
C PRO A 508 17.99 -29.58 5.86
N GLY A 509 17.15 -29.38 4.84
CA GLY A 509 15.73 -29.73 4.89
C GLY A 509 14.83 -28.73 5.63
N LEU A 510 15.34 -27.54 5.95
CA LEU A 510 14.51 -26.44 6.44
C LEU A 510 13.61 -25.92 5.31
N MET A 511 12.32 -25.73 5.59
CA MET A 511 11.42 -24.97 4.70
C MET A 511 11.94 -23.52 4.58
N PRO A 512 12.30 -23.04 3.38
CA PRO A 512 12.89 -21.72 3.24
C PRO A 512 11.87 -20.60 3.37
N CYS A 513 12.33 -19.43 3.84
CA CYS A 513 11.54 -18.20 3.81
C CYS A 513 11.29 -17.73 2.37
N SER A 514 10.10 -17.19 2.14
CA SER A 514 9.73 -16.45 0.93
C SER A 514 10.42 -15.07 0.91
N ILE A 515 10.08 -14.20 -0.04
CA ILE A 515 10.49 -12.80 -0.05
C ILE A 515 10.05 -12.11 1.26
N TYR A 516 8.78 -12.22 1.63
CA TYR A 516 8.23 -11.58 2.83
C TYR A 516 9.03 -11.89 4.10
N PHE A 517 9.20 -13.18 4.42
CA PHE A 517 9.76 -13.58 5.70
C PHE A 517 11.29 -13.59 5.75
N SER A 518 11.95 -13.45 4.59
CA SER A 518 13.40 -13.41 4.52
C SER A 518 14.01 -12.21 5.26
N TYR A 519 13.24 -11.16 5.58
CA TYR A 519 13.66 -10.10 6.49
C TYR A 519 14.13 -10.66 7.84
N TYR A 520 13.34 -11.57 8.45
CA TYR A 520 13.66 -12.17 9.74
C TYR A 520 14.86 -13.11 9.64
N TYR A 521 14.97 -13.85 8.52
CA TYR A 521 16.13 -14.70 8.24
C TYR A 521 17.43 -13.89 8.14
N LEU A 522 17.42 -12.81 7.36
CA LEU A 522 18.58 -11.93 7.21
C LEU A 522 18.93 -11.24 8.53
N SER A 523 17.92 -10.83 9.31
CA SER A 523 18.11 -10.27 10.65
C SER A 523 18.76 -11.28 11.61
N ALA A 524 18.35 -12.55 11.56
CA ALA A 524 18.94 -13.62 12.36
C ALA A 524 20.37 -13.93 11.90
N CYS A 525 20.65 -13.93 10.59
CA CYS A 525 22.00 -14.09 10.07
C CYS A 525 22.91 -12.94 10.54
N ALA A 526 22.42 -11.70 10.51
CA ALA A 526 23.16 -10.53 10.99
C ALA A 526 23.45 -10.63 12.49
N ALA A 527 22.46 -11.05 13.30
CA ALA A 527 22.63 -11.27 14.74
C ALA A 527 23.65 -12.37 15.08
N LEU A 528 23.83 -13.36 14.19
CA LEU A 528 24.84 -14.42 14.33
C LEU A 528 26.14 -14.15 13.56
N HIS A 529 26.29 -12.97 12.97
CA HIS A 529 27.44 -12.60 12.12
C HIS A 529 27.70 -13.58 10.96
N ARG A 530 26.64 -14.13 10.36
CA ARG A 530 26.67 -15.05 9.21
C ARG A 530 26.57 -14.31 7.88
N GLU A 531 27.59 -13.52 7.56
CA GLU A 531 27.68 -12.78 6.29
C GLU A 531 27.64 -13.69 5.05
N ASP A 532 28.12 -14.93 5.18
CA ASP A 532 28.06 -15.94 4.15
C ASP A 532 26.62 -16.27 3.75
N LEU A 533 25.74 -16.46 4.75
CA LEU A 533 24.31 -16.75 4.54
C LEU A 533 23.56 -15.53 4.01
N ILE A 534 23.90 -14.32 4.47
CA ILE A 534 23.34 -13.08 3.92
C ILE A 534 23.65 -12.98 2.43
N ARG A 535 24.93 -13.15 2.05
CA ARG A 535 25.37 -13.09 0.66
C ARG A 535 24.69 -14.15 -0.20
N GLU A 536 24.56 -15.38 0.32
CA GLU A 536 23.85 -16.45 -0.38
C GLU A 536 22.38 -16.10 -0.61
N ARG A 537 21.68 -15.58 0.40
CA ARG A 537 20.27 -15.16 0.30
C ARG A 537 20.08 -14.03 -0.70
N LEU A 538 20.97 -13.02 -0.71
CA LEU A 538 20.90 -11.86 -1.61
C LEU A 538 21.02 -12.26 -3.09
N ARG A 539 21.69 -13.37 -3.43
CA ARG A 539 21.72 -13.89 -4.81
C ARG A 539 20.33 -14.20 -5.37
N ARG A 540 19.34 -14.51 -4.52
CA ARG A 540 17.94 -14.69 -4.97
C ARG A 540 17.37 -13.39 -5.54
N TRP A 541 17.61 -12.25 -4.87
CA TRP A 541 17.20 -10.93 -5.38
C TRP A 541 18.00 -10.51 -6.61
N GLU A 542 19.29 -10.86 -6.70
CA GLU A 542 20.06 -10.63 -7.93
C GLU A 542 19.49 -11.40 -9.12
N ASN A 543 18.97 -12.61 -8.89
CA ASN A 543 18.34 -13.41 -9.93
C ASN A 543 17.01 -12.84 -10.38
N VAL A 544 16.21 -12.26 -9.47
CA VAL A 544 14.97 -11.53 -9.80
C VAL A 544 15.24 -10.45 -10.86
N LEU A 545 16.32 -9.68 -10.73
CA LEU A 545 16.69 -8.66 -11.72
C LEU A 545 17.07 -9.25 -13.09
N LYS A 546 17.62 -10.47 -13.13
CA LYS A 546 17.96 -11.16 -14.40
C LYS A 546 16.71 -11.66 -15.14
N GLU A 547 15.55 -11.67 -14.49
CA GLU A 547 14.26 -11.99 -15.09
C GLU A 547 13.58 -10.75 -15.73
N GLY A 548 14.28 -9.62 -15.83
CA GLY A 548 13.77 -8.40 -16.48
C GLY A 548 12.96 -7.49 -15.56
N LEU A 549 12.89 -7.79 -14.27
CA LEU A 549 12.18 -6.98 -13.28
C LEU A 549 12.96 -5.72 -12.89
N THR A 550 12.24 -4.61 -12.74
CA THR A 550 12.78 -3.33 -12.24
C THR A 550 12.38 -3.03 -10.80
N THR A 551 11.46 -3.82 -10.26
CA THR A 551 10.94 -3.84 -8.89
C THR A 551 11.04 -5.26 -8.33
N PHE A 552 10.73 -5.46 -7.05
CA PHE A 552 10.71 -6.79 -6.45
C PHE A 552 9.31 -7.39 -6.46
N PRO A 553 9.18 -8.68 -6.81
CA PRO A 553 7.89 -9.35 -6.94
C PRO A 553 7.33 -9.79 -5.58
N GLU A 554 6.09 -10.26 -5.61
CA GLU A 554 5.42 -10.87 -4.46
C GLU A 554 6.11 -12.18 -4.04
N GLU A 555 6.45 -13.04 -5.01
CA GLU A 555 7.08 -14.34 -4.79
C GLU A 555 8.27 -14.54 -5.73
N PHE A 556 9.16 -15.46 -5.38
CA PHE A 556 10.23 -15.88 -6.29
C PHE A 556 9.68 -16.76 -7.42
N GLY A 557 10.13 -16.54 -8.66
CA GLY A 557 9.73 -17.33 -9.81
C GLY A 557 8.43 -16.82 -10.44
N VAL A 558 7.48 -17.72 -10.70
CA VAL A 558 6.16 -17.34 -11.23
C VAL A 558 5.40 -16.62 -10.13
N THR A 559 5.00 -15.38 -10.40
CA THR A 559 4.41 -14.49 -9.41
C THR A 559 3.24 -13.73 -10.02
N ARG A 560 2.26 -13.39 -9.17
CA ARG A 560 1.14 -12.52 -9.51
C ARG A 560 1.64 -11.09 -9.72
N SER A 561 2.25 -10.50 -8.69
CA SER A 561 2.76 -9.12 -8.70
C SER A 561 4.25 -9.04 -9.02
N ASP A 562 4.61 -8.25 -10.02
CA ASP A 562 6.00 -7.90 -10.36
C ASP A 562 6.52 -6.74 -9.47
N CYS A 563 5.63 -6.05 -8.74
CA CYS A 563 5.96 -5.03 -7.75
C CYS A 563 5.21 -5.27 -6.43
N HIS A 564 5.91 -5.63 -5.35
CA HIS A 564 5.33 -5.90 -4.03
C HIS A 564 6.19 -5.34 -2.90
N ALA A 565 5.55 -4.60 -2.00
CA ALA A 565 6.13 -3.84 -0.91
C ALA A 565 7.11 -4.61 -0.04
N TRP A 566 6.72 -5.84 0.34
CA TRP A 566 7.53 -6.68 1.23
C TRP A 566 8.86 -7.15 0.64
N GLY A 567 9.24 -6.77 -0.58
CA GLY A 567 10.58 -6.98 -1.11
C GLY A 567 11.55 -5.84 -0.82
N ALA A 568 11.06 -4.63 -0.52
CA ALA A 568 11.87 -3.41 -0.47
C ALA A 568 12.82 -3.33 0.73
N TYR A 569 12.57 -4.08 1.81
CA TYR A 569 13.39 -4.06 3.03
C TYR A 569 14.85 -4.46 2.79
N ILE A 570 15.19 -5.07 1.64
CA ILE A 570 16.56 -5.45 1.29
C ILE A 570 17.53 -4.26 1.38
N LEU A 571 17.05 -3.02 1.25
CA LEU A 571 17.83 -1.80 1.52
C LEU A 571 18.53 -1.79 2.89
N GLU A 572 17.97 -2.45 3.90
CA GLU A 572 18.57 -2.57 5.24
C GLU A 572 19.84 -3.44 5.23
N PHE A 573 19.92 -4.42 4.32
CA PHE A 573 21.00 -5.43 4.27
C PHE A 573 22.04 -5.16 3.17
N LEU A 574 21.85 -4.11 2.38
CA LEU A 574 22.84 -3.68 1.40
C LEU A 574 23.85 -2.71 2.05
N PRO A 575 25.12 -2.71 1.60
CA PRO A 575 26.08 -1.70 2.01
C PRO A 575 25.51 -0.30 1.78
N GLN A 576 25.78 0.63 2.70
CA GLN A 576 25.31 2.00 2.55
C GLN A 576 25.89 2.58 1.25
N THR A 577 25.01 2.83 0.27
CA THR A 577 25.39 3.34 -1.05
C THR A 577 24.85 4.76 -1.19
N GLY A 578 25.65 5.74 -0.73
CA GLY A 578 25.68 7.12 -1.23
C GLY A 578 24.50 8.05 -0.94
N ASN A 579 24.66 8.93 0.06
CA ASN A 579 24.63 10.37 -0.17
C ASN A 579 25.60 11.05 0.84
N PRO A 580 26.72 11.63 0.38
CA PRO A 580 27.64 12.36 1.24
C PRO A 580 27.00 13.52 1.99
N ASP A 581 25.95 14.12 1.44
CA ASP A 581 25.26 15.26 2.05
C ASP A 581 24.23 14.85 3.11
N THR A 582 23.88 13.55 3.21
CA THR A 582 23.20 13.01 4.39
C THR A 582 24.16 12.62 5.52
N HIS A 583 25.48 12.70 5.30
CA HIS A 583 26.47 12.48 6.38
C HIS A 583 26.47 13.57 7.47
N GLN A 584 25.58 14.55 7.40
CA GLN A 584 25.39 15.54 8.48
C GLN A 584 24.07 15.40 9.26
N ILE A 585 23.20 14.44 8.95
CA ILE A 585 21.93 14.26 9.70
C ILE A 585 21.88 12.94 10.48
N LEU A 586 22.68 11.95 10.10
CA LEU A 586 22.95 10.77 10.92
C LEU A 586 24.43 10.77 11.26
N GLY A 587 24.75 11.28 12.46
CA GLY A 587 26.11 11.30 12.99
C GLY A 587 26.82 9.97 12.70
N GLY A 588 27.95 10.08 12.01
CA GLY A 588 28.69 8.95 11.45
C GLY A 588 28.68 7.73 12.36
N ARG A 589 28.01 6.68 11.89
CA ARG A 589 28.34 5.32 12.24
C ARG A 589 28.49 4.59 10.93
N GLU A 590 29.60 3.87 10.82
CA GLU A 590 29.82 2.77 9.89
C GLU A 590 28.63 1.80 9.93
N VAL A 591 28.66 0.72 9.17
CA VAL A 591 27.66 -0.36 9.20
C VAL A 591 27.71 -1.08 10.56
N ASN A 592 27.28 -0.36 11.60
CA ASN A 592 26.95 -0.76 12.95
C ASN A 592 25.48 -0.32 13.09
N SER A 593 24.63 -0.88 12.22
CA SER A 593 23.18 -0.79 12.36
C SER A 593 22.76 -1.38 13.71
N LEU A 594 21.48 -1.27 14.06
CA LEU A 594 20.82 -1.64 15.33
C LEU A 594 21.33 -2.89 16.11
N PHE A 595 22.17 -3.74 15.53
CA PHE A 595 22.69 -4.99 16.06
C PHE A 595 23.86 -4.85 17.05
N GLU A 596 24.67 -3.78 17.02
CA GLU A 596 25.78 -3.63 18.01
C GLU A 596 25.30 -3.39 19.44
N LYS A 597 24.05 -2.94 19.64
CA LYS A 597 23.45 -2.79 20.99
C LYS A 597 22.56 -3.96 21.40
N ASN A 598 22.35 -4.95 20.53
CA ASN A 598 21.62 -6.18 20.84
C ASN A 598 22.55 -7.41 20.93
N ALA A 599 23.88 -7.21 20.85
CA ALA A 599 24.84 -8.25 21.18
C ALA A 599 24.85 -8.45 22.71
N LEU A 600 24.27 -9.58 23.13
CA LEU A 600 24.07 -10.06 24.51
C LEU A 600 22.81 -9.54 25.21
N PHE A 601 21.67 -10.15 24.90
CA PHE A 601 20.61 -10.45 25.88
C PHE A 601 20.13 -11.89 25.73
#